data_AF-A0A8H2X1N9-F1
#
_entry.id   AF-A0A8H2X1N9-F1
#
_cell.length_a   1.000
_cell.length_b   1.000
_cell.length_c   1.000
_cell.angle_alpha   90.00
_cell.angle_beta   90.00
_cell.angle_gamma   90.00
#
_symmetry.space_group_name_H-M   'P 1'
#
loop_
_entity.id
_entity.type
_entity.pdbx_description
1 polymer ?
#
loop_
_entity_poly.entity_id
_entity_poly.type
_entity_poly.pdbx_seq_one_letter_code
_entity_poly.pdbx_strand_id
1 'polypeptide(L)'
;MNRIGSNGQQYLNYGCHLHYTFRPDTGSEYENDIVTLADSWCNSSSSKDKILIVGGDSSSAWYNPVQNLKRRVCATAAIYLHDRDLESSEWLSMLTPEEWQAWDKPAIELAVITHDRPWSLRRLLESVKKANYFGDTVNVVINLEQTSDQETRQIAEEFAMGPIGSHVSVRHRIVYAGLMTAVVESWYPHGNHSYGVMLEDDVEVSPLFYAWIKFCILRYRYGTPLSNTSQLYGISLYQPKVTELHMQGRRPFNAREIFTTANIEHPHTPYLSQVPCSWGAVYFPEHWREFRQYLSLRLSEHVIPATDIVVPNLRSNRWSRSWKKFFNEMVYLQGYVSLYPNYDYFVSLSTNHLEVGEHVPANIDQEKQRQYFLPLMQEPEVANRHPGTELGVKLLDLPLSNLPKWTNLPILDLWGEISNLERLRSVGLERRVNMSVCQPDETETSALEYLCAPKEITYSEASRNGLFASAGDDDLDLMQG
;
A
#
# COMPACT_ATOMS: atom_id res chain seq x y z
N MET A 1 -4.59 9.73 -24.30
CA MET A 1 -4.06 10.56 -25.42
C MET A 1 -4.62 10.01 -26.74
N ASN A 2 -5.33 10.80 -27.55
CA ASN A 2 -5.83 10.32 -28.85
C ASN A 2 -4.77 10.39 -29.94
N ARG A 3 -4.68 9.34 -30.76
CA ARG A 3 -3.72 9.18 -31.86
C ARG A 3 -4.17 9.96 -33.11
N ILE A 4 -3.16 10.52 -33.80
CA ILE A 4 -3.08 10.92 -35.22
C ILE A 4 -3.19 12.43 -35.53
N GLY A 5 -2.04 12.97 -35.95
CA GLY A 5 -1.83 14.18 -36.76
C GLY A 5 -0.35 14.27 -37.14
N SER A 6 -0.02 14.06 -38.41
CA SER A 6 1.32 13.79 -38.95
C SER A 6 2.18 15.03 -39.26
N ASN A 7 2.12 16.06 -38.43
CA ASN A 7 3.03 17.21 -38.55
C ASN A 7 3.40 17.67 -37.15
N GLY A 8 4.68 17.93 -36.88
CA GLY A 8 5.24 18.34 -35.58
C GLY A 8 4.75 19.70 -35.07
N GLN A 9 3.43 19.92 -35.04
CA GLN A 9 2.77 21.06 -34.47
C GLN A 9 2.63 20.86 -32.96
N GLN A 10 2.91 21.92 -32.20
CA GLN A 10 2.55 22.02 -30.79
C GLN A 10 1.03 22.13 -30.69
N TYR A 11 0.38 21.16 -30.07
CA TYR A 11 -1.06 21.19 -29.84
C TYR A 11 -1.35 21.76 -28.45
N LEU A 12 -2.09 22.87 -28.40
CA LEU A 12 -2.72 23.38 -27.18
C LEU A 12 -4.00 22.56 -26.95
N ASN A 13 -4.00 21.66 -25.98
CA ASN A 13 -5.21 20.95 -25.59
C ASN A 13 -5.98 21.82 -24.59
N TYR A 14 -7.26 22.09 -24.86
CA TYR A 14 -8.12 22.93 -24.04
C TYR A 14 -8.30 22.32 -22.63
N GLY A 15 -7.49 22.77 -21.67
CA GLY A 15 -7.58 22.41 -20.24
C GLY A 15 -6.32 21.80 -19.64
N CYS A 16 -5.38 21.30 -20.44
CA CYS A 16 -4.07 20.83 -19.95
C CYS A 16 -2.98 21.78 -20.42
N HIS A 17 -2.36 22.54 -19.51
CA HIS A 17 -1.23 23.43 -19.79
C HIS A 17 0.10 22.67 -20.07
N LEU A 18 0.04 21.43 -20.55
CA LEU A 18 1.20 20.63 -20.89
C LEU A 18 1.57 20.87 -22.35
N HIS A 19 2.71 21.53 -22.58
CA HIS A 19 3.33 21.58 -23.90
C HIS A 19 3.99 20.24 -24.18
N TYR A 20 3.50 19.51 -25.18
CA TYR A 20 4.11 18.27 -25.62
C TYR A 20 4.58 18.37 -27.07
N THR A 21 5.54 17.52 -27.43
CA THR A 21 5.97 17.31 -28.81
C THR A 21 5.93 15.82 -29.06
N PHE A 22 5.20 15.40 -30.10
CA PHE A 22 5.13 14.01 -30.51
C PHE A 22 6.07 13.77 -31.70
N ARG A 23 6.87 12.71 -31.64
CA ARG A 23 7.67 12.23 -32.77
C ARG A 23 7.28 10.79 -33.09
N PRO A 24 6.74 10.51 -34.30
CA PRO A 24 6.43 9.14 -34.71
C PRO A 24 7.71 8.34 -34.95
N ASP A 25 7.62 7.03 -34.80
CA ASP A 25 8.68 6.09 -35.19
C ASP A 25 8.85 6.09 -36.72
N THR A 26 10.04 6.46 -37.18
CA THR A 26 10.42 6.54 -38.60
C THR A 26 11.26 5.33 -39.04
N GLY A 27 11.50 4.35 -38.16
CA GLY A 27 12.30 3.15 -38.44
C GLY A 27 13.72 3.23 -37.88
N SER A 28 14.73 2.87 -38.70
CA SER A 28 16.08 2.49 -38.24
C SER A 28 16.89 3.55 -37.48
N GLU A 29 16.44 4.81 -37.42
CA GLU A 29 17.13 5.91 -36.73
C GLU A 29 16.38 6.43 -35.48
N TYR A 30 15.27 5.81 -35.09
CA TYR A 30 14.40 6.29 -34.01
C TYR A 30 15.13 6.49 -32.67
N GLU A 31 16.07 5.60 -32.32
CA GLU A 31 16.88 5.73 -31.09
C GLU A 31 17.78 6.97 -31.15
N ASN A 32 18.50 7.17 -32.26
CA ASN A 32 19.36 8.34 -32.45
C ASN A 32 18.54 9.64 -32.45
N ASP A 33 17.32 9.62 -32.99
CA ASP A 33 16.41 10.75 -32.99
C ASP A 33 15.93 11.12 -31.57
N ILE A 34 15.58 10.13 -30.75
CA ILE A 34 15.19 10.37 -29.35
C ILE A 34 16.37 10.93 -28.56
N VAL A 35 17.55 10.30 -28.68
CA VAL A 35 18.76 10.76 -27.97
C VAL A 35 19.12 12.18 -28.41
N THR A 36 19.12 12.47 -29.71
CA THR A 36 19.41 13.81 -30.25
C THR A 36 18.39 14.84 -29.76
N LEU A 37 17.10 14.50 -29.75
CA LEU A 37 16.05 15.38 -29.22
C LEU A 37 16.29 15.69 -27.75
N ALA A 38 16.58 14.68 -26.95
CA ALA A 38 16.75 14.85 -25.52
C ALA A 38 18.08 15.52 -25.16
N ASP A 39 19.15 15.32 -25.94
CA ASP A 39 20.41 16.06 -25.83
C ASP A 39 20.24 17.53 -26.20
N SER A 40 19.36 17.85 -27.16
CA SER A 40 19.03 19.24 -27.50
C SER A 40 18.47 20.02 -26.29
N TRP A 41 17.92 19.30 -25.29
CA TRP A 41 17.41 19.91 -24.08
C TRP A 41 18.51 20.40 -23.14
N CYS A 42 19.73 19.87 -23.24
CA CYS A 42 20.88 20.29 -22.43
C CYS A 42 21.32 21.73 -22.70
N ASN A 43 21.14 22.21 -23.95
CA ASN A 43 21.65 23.51 -24.40
C ASN A 43 20.60 24.65 -24.31
N SER A 44 19.37 24.36 -23.88
CA SER A 44 18.34 25.39 -23.79
C SER A 44 18.48 26.19 -22.49
N SER A 45 18.66 27.51 -22.59
CA SER A 45 18.61 28.45 -21.46
C SER A 45 17.25 28.50 -20.73
N SER A 46 16.24 27.76 -21.21
CA SER A 46 14.94 27.62 -20.56
C SER A 46 14.99 26.50 -19.52
N SER A 47 15.04 26.88 -18.25
CA SER A 47 14.78 26.03 -17.08
C SER A 47 13.34 25.51 -17.10
N LYS A 48 13.05 24.44 -17.83
CA LYS A 48 11.75 23.77 -17.74
C LYS A 48 11.97 22.28 -17.53
N ASP A 49 11.18 21.74 -16.61
CA ASP A 49 11.11 20.33 -16.32
C ASP A 49 10.57 19.58 -17.54
N LYS A 50 11.45 18.91 -18.27
CA LYS A 50 11.11 18.16 -19.47
C LYS A 50 11.02 16.69 -19.13
N ILE A 51 9.91 16.08 -19.49
CA ILE A 51 9.64 14.67 -19.28
C ILE A 51 9.68 13.97 -20.63
N LEU A 52 10.51 12.93 -20.75
CA LEU A 52 10.58 12.09 -21.92
C LEU A 52 9.75 10.83 -21.68
N ILE A 53 8.72 10.61 -22.49
CA ILE A 53 7.93 9.38 -22.48
C ILE A 53 8.19 8.67 -23.81
N VAL A 54 8.77 7.48 -23.74
CA VAL A 54 9.00 6.62 -24.91
C VAL A 54 7.95 5.52 -24.90
N GLY A 55 7.07 5.53 -25.90
CA GLY A 55 6.03 4.50 -26.06
C GLY A 55 6.49 3.37 -26.98
N GLY A 56 6.05 2.15 -26.72
CA GLY A 56 6.26 1.01 -27.62
C GLY A 56 5.67 -0.31 -27.12
N ASP A 57 5.64 -1.30 -28.00
CA ASP A 57 5.38 -2.70 -27.67
C ASP A 57 6.64 -3.35 -27.07
N SER A 58 6.57 -4.56 -26.51
CA SER A 58 7.68 -5.31 -25.90
C SER A 58 8.53 -6.10 -26.92
N SER A 59 8.11 -6.13 -28.19
CA SER A 59 8.67 -6.93 -29.29
C SER A 59 10.05 -6.50 -29.84
N SER A 60 10.75 -5.56 -29.22
CA SER A 60 12.13 -5.20 -29.59
C SER A 60 12.99 -4.85 -28.41
N ALA A 61 14.27 -4.85 -28.74
CA ALA A 61 15.44 -4.60 -27.93
C ALA A 61 15.46 -3.27 -27.14
N TRP A 62 14.33 -2.59 -26.89
CA TRP A 62 14.24 -1.24 -26.30
C TRP A 62 14.26 -1.17 -24.77
N TYR A 63 14.03 -2.28 -24.06
CA TYR A 63 14.02 -2.28 -22.59
C TYR A 63 15.39 -1.91 -21.99
N ASN A 64 16.50 -2.40 -22.57
CA ASN A 64 17.86 -2.06 -22.15
C ASN A 64 18.34 -0.64 -22.57
N PRO A 65 17.98 -0.11 -23.75
CA PRO A 65 18.26 1.26 -24.16
C PRO A 65 17.63 2.35 -23.29
N VAL A 66 16.39 2.19 -22.78
CA VAL A 66 15.74 3.28 -22.01
C VAL A 66 16.41 3.53 -20.65
N GLN A 67 16.86 2.49 -19.95
CA GLN A 67 17.65 2.67 -18.72
C GLN A 67 19.00 3.35 -18.98
N ASN A 68 19.61 3.09 -20.14
CA ASN A 68 20.82 3.79 -20.57
C ASN A 68 20.54 5.23 -21.04
N LEU A 69 19.36 5.47 -21.63
CA LEU A 69 18.88 6.81 -22.01
C LEU A 69 18.73 7.71 -20.78
N LYS A 70 18.15 7.21 -19.68
CA LYS A 70 17.97 7.94 -18.41
C LYS A 70 19.27 8.59 -17.90
N ARG A 71 20.43 7.98 -18.16
CA ARG A 71 21.75 8.50 -17.75
C ARG A 71 22.36 9.49 -18.74
N ARG A 72 21.89 9.49 -19.99
CA ARG A 72 22.50 10.23 -21.11
C ARG A 72 21.74 11.50 -21.45
N VAL A 73 20.46 11.60 -21.09
CA VAL A 73 19.58 12.68 -21.53
C VAL A 73 19.33 13.74 -20.45
N CYS A 74 19.30 15.01 -20.87
CA CYS A 74 18.94 16.15 -20.00
C CYS A 74 17.41 16.29 -19.85
N ALA A 75 16.79 15.31 -19.19
CA ALA A 75 15.39 15.29 -18.84
C ALA A 75 15.22 15.18 -17.32
N THR A 76 14.14 15.75 -16.79
CA THR A 76 13.76 15.63 -15.38
C THR A 76 13.39 14.18 -15.04
N ALA A 77 12.71 13.51 -15.97
CA ALA A 77 12.47 12.07 -15.95
C ALA A 77 12.39 11.55 -17.39
N ALA A 78 12.78 10.29 -17.58
CA ALA A 78 12.60 9.57 -18.83
C ALA A 78 11.98 8.22 -18.53
N ILE A 79 10.78 7.94 -19.04
CA ILE A 79 10.07 6.69 -18.77
C ILE A 79 9.78 5.95 -20.06
N TYR A 80 9.77 4.62 -19.98
CA TYR A 80 9.24 3.77 -21.01
C TYR A 80 7.80 3.42 -20.65
N LEU A 81 6.85 3.64 -21.55
CA LEU A 81 5.45 3.34 -21.30
C LEU A 81 4.99 2.30 -22.32
N HIS A 82 4.65 1.11 -21.83
CA HIS A 82 4.12 0.06 -22.69
C HIS A 82 2.77 0.51 -23.27
N ASP A 83 2.48 0.17 -24.53
CA ASP A 83 1.21 0.49 -25.18
C ASP A 83 -0.03 0.11 -24.35
N ARG A 84 0.02 -1.00 -23.61
CA ARG A 84 -1.09 -1.45 -22.75
C ARG A 84 -1.35 -0.55 -21.53
N ASP A 85 -0.33 0.19 -21.09
CA ASP A 85 -0.40 1.08 -19.92
C ASP A 85 -0.82 2.51 -20.35
N LEU A 86 -0.85 2.80 -21.66
CA LEU A 86 -1.09 4.15 -22.20
C LEU A 86 -2.48 4.68 -21.87
N GLU A 87 -3.51 3.85 -21.95
CA GLU A 87 -4.90 4.24 -21.67
C GLU A 87 -5.10 4.61 -20.18
N SER A 88 -4.33 3.95 -19.30
CA SER A 88 -4.35 4.16 -17.85
C SER A 88 -3.33 5.20 -17.36
N SER A 89 -2.72 5.97 -18.26
CA SER A 89 -1.60 6.87 -17.94
C SER A 89 -2.01 8.32 -17.65
N GLU A 90 -3.32 8.62 -17.57
CA GLU A 90 -3.82 9.99 -17.37
C GLU A 90 -3.28 10.66 -16.10
N TRP A 91 -3.09 9.89 -15.03
CA TRP A 91 -2.59 10.39 -13.74
C TRP A 91 -1.16 10.93 -13.79
N LEU A 92 -0.35 10.51 -14.78
CA LEU A 92 0.99 11.06 -14.99
C LEU A 92 0.97 12.57 -15.22
N SER A 93 -0.11 13.08 -15.83
CA SER A 93 -0.28 14.52 -16.08
C SER A 93 -0.50 15.34 -14.80
N MET A 94 -0.83 14.69 -13.68
CA MET A 94 -1.08 15.34 -12.39
C MET A 94 0.18 15.44 -11.52
N LEU A 95 1.31 14.91 -11.98
CA LEU A 95 2.58 14.93 -11.25
C LEU A 95 3.28 16.29 -11.37
N THR A 96 3.83 16.78 -10.25
CA THR A 96 4.67 17.98 -10.23
C THR A 96 6.09 17.67 -10.73
N PRO A 97 6.90 18.69 -11.09
CA PRO A 97 8.32 18.50 -11.38
C PRO A 97 9.10 17.71 -10.33
N GLU A 98 8.90 18.01 -9.04
CA GLU A 98 9.60 17.35 -7.93
C GLU A 98 9.22 15.87 -7.84
N GLU A 99 7.95 15.56 -8.10
CA GLU A 99 7.43 14.19 -8.15
C GLU A 99 8.02 13.43 -9.34
N TRP A 100 8.13 14.08 -10.50
CA TRP A 100 8.82 13.51 -11.66
C TRP A 100 10.31 13.26 -11.41
N GLN A 101 11.02 14.18 -10.76
CA GLN A 101 12.43 13.97 -10.36
C GLN A 101 12.61 12.77 -9.43
N ALA A 102 11.55 12.40 -8.72
CA ALA A 102 11.54 11.24 -7.83
C ALA A 102 11.04 9.96 -8.50
N TRP A 103 10.68 9.96 -9.79
CA TRP A 103 10.06 8.81 -10.47
C TRP A 103 10.76 7.47 -10.18
N ASP A 104 12.08 7.43 -10.29
CA ASP A 104 12.89 6.21 -10.11
C ASP A 104 13.38 5.98 -8.67
N LYS A 105 13.06 6.87 -7.72
CA LYS A 105 13.54 6.73 -6.34
C LYS A 105 12.80 5.64 -5.55
N PRO A 106 11.46 5.53 -5.58
CA PRO A 106 10.75 4.49 -4.85
C PRO A 106 11.00 3.11 -5.46
N ALA A 107 11.53 2.20 -4.64
CA ALA A 107 11.59 0.78 -4.92
C ALA A 107 10.39 0.09 -4.27
N ILE A 108 9.43 -0.37 -5.08
CA ILE A 108 8.20 -1.01 -4.63
C ILE A 108 8.33 -2.53 -4.83
N GLU A 109 8.21 -3.31 -3.76
CA GLU A 109 8.33 -4.77 -3.76
C GLU A 109 7.00 -5.42 -3.36
N LEU A 110 6.53 -6.38 -4.14
CA LEU A 110 5.33 -7.16 -3.86
C LEU A 110 5.70 -8.39 -3.04
N ALA A 111 5.30 -8.43 -1.77
CA ALA A 111 5.45 -9.58 -0.88
C ALA A 111 4.13 -10.35 -0.83
N VAL A 112 4.08 -11.47 -1.56
CA VAL A 112 2.96 -12.41 -1.57
C VAL A 112 3.13 -13.40 -0.43
N ILE A 113 2.08 -13.65 0.34
CA ILE A 113 2.05 -14.58 1.47
C ILE A 113 1.01 -15.66 1.16
N THR A 114 1.41 -16.92 1.27
CA THR A 114 0.51 -18.04 0.98
C THR A 114 0.87 -19.27 1.80
N HIS A 115 -0.13 -20.11 2.06
CA HIS A 115 0.02 -21.38 2.76
C HIS A 115 -0.44 -22.52 1.84
N ASP A 116 -1.71 -22.91 1.83
CA ASP A 116 -2.21 -24.12 1.15
C ASP A 116 -3.48 -23.88 0.30
N ARG A 117 -3.57 -22.71 -0.35
CA ARG A 117 -4.71 -22.30 -1.18
C ARG A 117 -4.30 -22.07 -2.65
N PRO A 118 -4.15 -23.14 -3.46
CA PRO A 118 -3.59 -23.03 -4.81
C PRO A 118 -4.44 -22.16 -5.76
N TRP A 119 -5.77 -22.29 -5.69
CA TRP A 119 -6.68 -21.49 -6.52
C TRP A 119 -6.65 -20.00 -6.17
N SER A 120 -6.59 -19.69 -4.88
CA SER A 120 -6.49 -18.33 -4.35
C SER A 120 -5.17 -17.68 -4.79
N LEU A 121 -4.05 -18.38 -4.57
CA LEU A 121 -2.73 -17.93 -5.00
C LEU A 121 -2.70 -17.67 -6.51
N ARG A 122 -3.22 -18.61 -7.32
CA ARG A 122 -3.29 -18.44 -8.77
C ARG A 122 -4.08 -17.20 -9.16
N ARG A 123 -5.23 -16.94 -8.54
CA ARG A 123 -6.06 -15.75 -8.80
C ARG A 123 -5.30 -14.47 -8.46
N LEU A 124 -4.65 -14.40 -7.30
CA LEU A 124 -3.82 -13.26 -6.91
C LEU A 124 -2.71 -13.02 -7.93
N LEU A 125 -1.91 -14.04 -8.24
CA LEU A 125 -0.76 -13.94 -9.15
C LEU A 125 -1.18 -13.55 -10.58
N GLU A 126 -2.31 -14.06 -11.07
CA GLU A 126 -2.88 -13.64 -12.35
C GLU A 126 -3.35 -12.17 -12.34
N SER A 127 -3.91 -11.69 -11.23
CA SER A 127 -4.28 -10.27 -11.09
C SER A 127 -3.05 -9.35 -11.06
N VAL A 128 -1.98 -9.75 -10.35
CA VAL A 128 -0.68 -9.06 -10.33
C VAL A 128 -0.07 -8.98 -11.73
N LYS A 129 -0.14 -10.07 -12.51
CA LYS A 129 0.37 -10.11 -13.89
C LYS A 129 -0.41 -9.20 -14.86
N LYS A 130 -1.69 -9.00 -14.62
CA LYS A 130 -2.58 -8.16 -15.44
C LYS A 130 -2.48 -6.66 -15.14
N ALA A 131 -1.82 -6.27 -14.05
CA ALA A 131 -1.72 -4.87 -13.66
C ALA A 131 -0.72 -4.05 -14.49
N ASN A 132 -0.92 -2.74 -14.50
CA ASN A 132 -0.13 -1.76 -15.26
C ASN A 132 1.00 -1.19 -14.38
N TYR A 133 2.24 -1.23 -14.87
CA TYR A 133 3.44 -0.91 -14.07
C TYR A 133 4.23 0.30 -14.60
N PHE A 134 3.78 0.90 -15.70
CA PHE A 134 4.26 2.19 -16.21
C PHE A 134 5.78 2.24 -16.45
N GLY A 135 6.34 1.11 -16.88
CA GLY A 135 7.77 0.97 -17.17
C GLY A 135 8.66 0.65 -15.98
N ASP A 136 8.12 0.58 -14.76
CA ASP A 136 8.89 0.19 -13.59
C ASP A 136 9.26 -1.30 -13.64
N THR A 137 10.43 -1.62 -13.06
CA THR A 137 10.81 -3.02 -12.79
C THR A 137 10.21 -3.44 -11.46
N VAL A 138 9.50 -4.56 -11.44
CA VAL A 138 8.76 -5.01 -10.25
C VAL A 138 9.45 -6.20 -9.60
N ASN A 139 9.72 -6.09 -8.31
CA ASN A 139 10.19 -7.22 -7.51
C ASN A 139 8.98 -7.94 -6.90
N VAL A 140 8.89 -9.25 -7.10
CA VAL A 140 7.85 -10.11 -6.53
C VAL A 140 8.51 -11.19 -5.69
N VAL A 141 8.16 -11.27 -4.42
CA VAL A 141 8.63 -12.29 -3.48
C VAL A 141 7.43 -13.11 -3.03
N ILE A 142 7.40 -14.40 -3.39
CA ILE A 142 6.35 -15.33 -2.95
C ILE A 142 6.85 -16.09 -1.72
N ASN A 143 6.24 -15.84 -0.58
CA ASN A 143 6.58 -16.44 0.70
C ASN A 143 5.67 -17.63 0.98
N LEU A 144 6.24 -18.83 0.88
CA LEU A 144 5.61 -20.12 1.16
C LEU A 144 5.83 -20.52 2.62
N GLU A 145 4.74 -20.89 3.30
CA GLU A 145 4.82 -21.57 4.59
C GLU A 145 5.39 -22.99 4.44
N GLN A 146 6.02 -23.51 5.50
CA GLN A 146 6.65 -24.83 5.55
C GLN A 146 5.68 -25.96 5.16
N THR A 147 4.40 -25.79 5.48
CA THR A 147 3.30 -26.74 5.28
C THR A 147 2.51 -26.50 3.99
N SER A 148 2.96 -25.64 3.08
CA SER A 148 2.31 -25.47 1.77
C SER A 148 2.17 -26.79 1.03
N ASP A 149 1.02 -27.02 0.39
CA ASP A 149 0.79 -28.23 -0.42
C ASP A 149 1.59 -28.20 -1.73
N GLN A 150 1.65 -29.35 -2.42
CA GLN A 150 2.45 -29.50 -3.63
C GLN A 150 1.97 -28.60 -4.78
N GLU A 151 0.65 -28.41 -4.94
CA GLU A 151 0.09 -27.59 -6.01
C GLU A 151 0.41 -26.11 -5.78
N THR A 152 0.25 -25.62 -4.54
CA THR A 152 0.61 -24.25 -4.17
C THR A 152 2.10 -23.96 -4.40
N ARG A 153 2.99 -24.90 -4.03
CA ARG A 153 4.44 -24.78 -4.29
C ARG A 153 4.73 -24.68 -5.78
N GLN A 154 4.14 -25.58 -6.58
CA GLN A 154 4.35 -25.58 -8.02
C GLN A 154 3.91 -24.26 -8.66
N ILE A 155 2.74 -23.74 -8.25
CA ILE A 155 2.24 -22.44 -8.72
C ILE A 155 3.23 -21.31 -8.41
N ALA A 156 3.79 -21.29 -7.21
CA ALA A 156 4.76 -20.28 -6.81
C ALA A 156 6.09 -20.40 -7.58
N GLU A 157 6.64 -21.61 -7.71
CA GLU A 157 7.93 -21.88 -8.35
C GLU A 157 7.90 -21.63 -9.87
N GLU A 158 6.75 -21.88 -10.51
CA GLU A 158 6.57 -21.67 -11.96
C GLU A 158 6.11 -20.25 -12.32
N PHE A 159 5.83 -19.40 -11.34
CA PHE A 159 5.27 -18.08 -11.59
C PHE A 159 6.27 -17.16 -12.33
N ALA A 160 5.78 -16.51 -13.38
CA ALA A 160 6.50 -15.48 -14.12
C ALA A 160 5.56 -14.35 -14.54
N MET A 161 6.04 -13.11 -14.41
CA MET A 161 5.30 -11.90 -14.82
C MET A 161 5.15 -11.76 -16.34
N GLY A 162 5.87 -12.54 -17.13
CA GLY A 162 5.83 -12.47 -18.60
C GLY A 162 6.63 -11.29 -19.15
N PRO A 163 6.04 -10.41 -19.99
CA PRO A 163 6.78 -9.33 -20.68
C PRO A 163 7.14 -8.15 -19.78
N ILE A 164 6.63 -8.12 -18.55
CA ILE A 164 6.89 -7.04 -17.59
C ILE A 164 8.29 -7.24 -17.01
N GLY A 165 9.11 -6.20 -17.06
CA GLY A 165 10.42 -6.19 -16.40
C GLY A 165 10.26 -6.48 -14.91
N SER A 166 10.84 -7.58 -14.45
CA SER A 166 10.58 -8.07 -13.09
C SER A 166 11.67 -9.00 -12.57
N HIS A 167 11.73 -9.09 -11.25
CA HIS A 167 12.48 -10.11 -10.52
C HIS A 167 11.52 -10.89 -9.64
N VAL A 168 11.27 -12.15 -9.97
CA VAL A 168 10.45 -13.05 -9.17
C VAL A 168 11.36 -13.95 -8.34
N SER A 169 11.07 -14.06 -7.04
CA SER A 169 11.76 -14.99 -6.15
C SER A 169 10.76 -15.71 -5.25
N VAL A 170 11.08 -16.95 -4.90
CA VAL A 170 10.26 -17.77 -4.00
C VAL A 170 11.07 -18.04 -2.73
N ARG A 171 10.46 -17.80 -1.57
CA ARG A 171 11.03 -18.08 -0.26
C ARG A 171 10.21 -19.19 0.39
N HIS A 172 10.88 -20.29 0.73
CA HIS A 172 10.24 -21.39 1.44
C HIS A 172 10.70 -21.41 2.89
N ARG A 173 9.75 -21.42 3.83
CA ARG A 173 10.06 -21.50 5.25
C ARG A 173 10.53 -22.91 5.64
N ILE A 174 11.53 -23.01 6.50
CA ILE A 174 12.05 -24.30 6.97
C ILE A 174 11.25 -24.84 8.16
N VAL A 175 10.69 -23.96 9.00
CA VAL A 175 9.93 -24.29 10.21
C VAL A 175 8.61 -23.56 10.16
N TYR A 176 7.49 -24.25 10.39
CA TYR A 176 6.17 -23.62 10.47
C TYR A 176 6.14 -22.49 11.52
N ALA A 177 5.58 -21.33 11.15
CA ALA A 177 5.60 -20.15 12.04
C ALA A 177 4.25 -19.44 12.21
N GLY A 178 3.22 -19.83 11.46
CA GLY A 178 1.87 -19.30 11.58
C GLY A 178 1.70 -17.90 10.99
N LEU A 179 0.44 -17.41 10.92
CA LEU A 179 0.08 -16.21 10.16
C LEU A 179 0.83 -14.94 10.60
N MET A 180 0.89 -14.65 11.90
CA MET A 180 1.61 -13.47 12.40
C MET A 180 3.06 -13.41 11.90
N THR A 181 3.79 -14.52 12.03
CA THR A 181 5.19 -14.57 11.59
C THR A 181 5.31 -14.55 10.07
N ALA A 182 4.38 -15.20 9.36
CA ALA A 182 4.32 -15.19 7.90
C ALA A 182 4.15 -13.76 7.37
N VAL A 183 3.28 -12.95 7.97
CA VAL A 183 3.08 -11.54 7.59
C VAL A 183 4.29 -10.69 7.95
N VAL A 184 4.73 -10.73 9.21
CA VAL A 184 5.79 -9.87 9.75
C VAL A 184 7.13 -10.07 9.02
N GLU A 185 7.43 -11.29 8.61
CA GLU A 185 8.70 -11.65 7.97
C GLU A 185 8.63 -11.74 6.44
N SER A 186 7.45 -11.51 5.85
CA SER A 186 7.26 -11.52 4.39
C SER A 186 8.12 -10.49 3.66
N TRP A 187 8.43 -9.39 4.34
CA TRP A 187 9.16 -8.26 3.78
C TRP A 187 10.00 -7.51 4.82
N TYR A 188 11.17 -7.03 4.41
CA TYR A 188 11.97 -6.09 5.18
C TYR A 188 12.62 -5.05 4.24
N PRO A 189 12.60 -3.76 4.59
CA PRO A 189 13.15 -2.72 3.71
C PRO A 189 14.67 -2.80 3.62
N HIS A 190 15.19 -2.66 2.39
CA HIS A 190 16.62 -2.56 2.13
C HIS A 190 17.15 -1.11 2.27
N GLY A 191 16.26 -0.12 2.32
CA GLY A 191 16.59 1.29 2.54
C GLY A 191 15.36 2.16 2.75
N ASN A 192 15.57 3.48 2.91
CA ASN A 192 14.50 4.46 3.19
C ASN A 192 13.57 4.75 2.00
N HIS A 193 13.86 4.19 0.83
CA HIS A 193 13.03 4.28 -0.37
C HIS A 193 12.47 2.91 -0.80
N SER A 194 12.56 1.91 0.09
CA SER A 194 11.99 0.58 -0.14
C SER A 194 10.59 0.51 0.47
N TYR A 195 9.58 0.23 -0.33
CA TYR A 195 8.18 0.15 0.06
C TYR A 195 7.67 -1.27 -0.17
N GLY A 196 7.06 -1.89 0.85
CA GLY A 196 6.59 -3.27 0.78
C GLY A 196 5.09 -3.34 0.60
N VAL A 197 4.62 -3.95 -0.49
CA VAL A 197 3.21 -4.24 -0.74
C VAL A 197 2.92 -5.65 -0.24
N MET A 198 2.11 -5.77 0.81
CA MET A 198 1.76 -7.07 1.39
C MET A 198 0.45 -7.57 0.80
N LEU A 199 0.47 -8.78 0.26
CA LEU A 199 -0.66 -9.42 -0.42
C LEU A 199 -0.80 -10.87 0.08
N GLU A 200 -1.89 -11.16 0.79
CA GLU A 200 -2.28 -12.54 1.11
C GLU A 200 -2.97 -13.21 -0.08
N ASP A 201 -2.88 -14.54 -0.19
CA ASP A 201 -3.40 -15.30 -1.33
C ASP A 201 -4.92 -15.19 -1.58
N ASP A 202 -5.71 -14.76 -0.60
CA ASP A 202 -7.15 -14.51 -0.75
C ASP A 202 -7.50 -13.09 -1.22
N VAL A 203 -6.48 -12.26 -1.49
CA VAL A 203 -6.63 -10.94 -2.11
C VAL A 203 -6.58 -11.05 -3.63
N GLU A 204 -7.29 -10.15 -4.31
CA GLU A 204 -7.15 -9.91 -5.75
C GLU A 204 -6.95 -8.40 -5.97
N VAL A 205 -6.04 -8.01 -6.86
CA VAL A 205 -5.70 -6.60 -7.10
C VAL A 205 -6.28 -6.07 -8.41
N SER A 206 -6.64 -4.79 -8.40
CA SER A 206 -7.03 -4.02 -9.58
C SER A 206 -5.85 -3.88 -10.55
N PRO A 207 -6.06 -3.84 -11.89
CA PRO A 207 -5.00 -3.48 -12.82
C PRO A 207 -4.35 -2.11 -12.57
N LEU A 208 -5.03 -1.21 -11.84
CA LEU A 208 -4.56 0.13 -11.48
C LEU A 208 -3.96 0.23 -10.08
N PHE A 209 -3.83 -0.88 -9.34
CA PHE A 209 -3.32 -0.84 -7.96
C PHE A 209 -1.93 -0.18 -7.87
N TYR A 210 -1.05 -0.50 -8.82
CA TYR A 210 0.31 0.05 -8.84
C TYR A 210 0.33 1.54 -9.17
N ALA A 211 -0.57 2.00 -10.06
CA ALA A 211 -0.74 3.42 -10.36
C ALA A 211 -1.10 4.21 -9.09
N TRP A 212 -2.07 3.71 -8.33
CA TRP A 212 -2.48 4.30 -7.05
C TRP A 212 -1.32 4.37 -6.06
N ILE A 213 -0.59 3.27 -5.87
CA ILE A 213 0.58 3.22 -4.98
C ILE A 213 1.62 4.25 -5.41
N LYS A 214 2.03 4.21 -6.67
CA LYS A 214 3.09 5.07 -7.20
C LYS A 214 2.69 6.54 -7.09
N PHE A 215 1.46 6.89 -7.46
CA PHE A 215 0.96 8.25 -7.38
C PHE A 215 0.96 8.77 -5.93
N CYS A 216 0.47 7.97 -4.97
CA CYS A 216 0.44 8.34 -3.56
C CYS A 216 1.86 8.48 -2.96
N ILE A 217 2.77 7.56 -3.28
CA ILE A 217 4.16 7.65 -2.81
C ILE A 217 4.82 8.91 -3.37
N LEU A 218 4.75 9.14 -4.68
CA LEU A 218 5.35 10.33 -5.29
C LEU A 218 4.79 11.60 -4.64
N ARG A 219 3.47 11.72 -4.51
CA ARG A 219 2.80 12.89 -3.90
C ARG A 219 3.18 13.13 -2.44
N TYR A 220 3.03 12.12 -1.59
CA TYR A 220 3.11 12.33 -0.14
C TYR A 220 4.51 12.08 0.44
N ARG A 221 5.41 11.39 -0.28
CA ARG A 221 6.79 11.13 0.16
C ARG A 221 7.84 11.96 -0.53
N TYR A 222 7.59 12.39 -1.76
CA TYR A 222 8.58 13.14 -2.54
C TYR A 222 8.09 14.53 -2.95
N GLY A 223 6.78 14.72 -3.16
CA GLY A 223 6.16 16.02 -3.47
C GLY A 223 5.73 16.83 -2.24
N THR A 224 5.71 16.22 -1.05
CA THR A 224 5.33 16.88 0.21
C THR A 224 6.50 16.85 1.19
N PRO A 225 6.78 17.94 1.94
CA PRO A 225 7.83 17.95 2.96
C PRO A 225 7.65 16.83 3.98
N LEU A 226 8.70 16.05 4.23
CA LEU A 226 8.68 14.89 5.12
C LEU A 226 8.24 15.23 6.55
N SER A 227 8.54 16.44 7.03
CA SER A 227 8.08 16.94 8.34
C SER A 227 6.55 16.87 8.48
N ASN A 228 5.83 17.03 7.37
CA ASN A 228 4.38 17.05 7.36
C ASN A 228 3.79 15.63 7.29
N THR A 229 4.49 14.70 6.64
CA THR A 229 3.99 13.34 6.35
C THR A 229 4.70 12.24 7.16
N SER A 230 5.45 12.62 8.19
CA SER A 230 6.17 11.68 9.08
C SER A 230 5.27 10.70 9.82
N GLN A 231 3.96 11.00 9.96
CA GLN A 231 2.98 10.09 10.55
C GLN A 231 2.39 9.08 9.55
N LEU A 232 2.70 9.19 8.25
CA LEU A 232 2.16 8.30 7.22
C LEU A 232 2.90 6.96 7.20
N TYR A 233 2.30 5.91 7.78
CA TYR A 233 2.92 4.58 7.84
C TYR A 233 2.66 3.68 6.64
N GLY A 234 1.68 4.02 5.81
CA GLY A 234 1.27 3.15 4.73
C GLY A 234 0.17 3.70 3.83
N ILE A 235 -0.19 2.89 2.84
CA ILE A 235 -1.26 3.15 1.86
C ILE A 235 -2.09 1.88 1.71
N SER A 236 -3.40 1.97 1.94
CA SER A 236 -4.34 0.88 1.70
C SER A 236 -4.67 0.77 0.21
N LEU A 237 -4.90 -0.46 -0.26
CA LEU A 237 -5.54 -0.76 -1.54
C LEU A 237 -7.04 -1.04 -1.38
N TYR A 238 -7.49 -1.30 -0.16
CA TYR A 238 -8.84 -1.70 0.19
C TYR A 238 -9.67 -0.54 0.78
N GLN A 239 -10.97 -0.50 0.48
CA GLN A 239 -11.93 0.40 1.12
C GLN A 239 -12.79 -0.32 2.19
N PRO A 240 -12.55 -0.10 3.50
CA PRO A 240 -13.33 -0.76 4.54
C PRO A 240 -14.82 -0.45 4.44
N LYS A 241 -15.65 -1.50 4.48
CA LYS A 241 -17.12 -1.43 4.69
C LYS A 241 -17.51 -1.68 6.14
N VAL A 242 -16.55 -2.01 6.99
CA VAL A 242 -16.74 -2.45 8.37
C VAL A 242 -15.63 -1.87 9.25
N THR A 243 -16.00 -1.33 10.41
CA THR A 243 -15.04 -1.04 11.50
C THR A 243 -14.86 -2.27 12.35
N GLU A 244 -13.62 -2.62 12.67
CA GLU A 244 -13.28 -3.88 13.34
C GLU A 244 -12.85 -3.72 14.80
N LEU A 245 -12.56 -2.50 15.26
CA LEU A 245 -11.87 -2.27 16.55
C LEU A 245 -12.78 -1.91 17.73
N HIS A 246 -14.09 -1.74 17.51
CA HIS A 246 -15.04 -1.48 18.59
C HIS A 246 -15.27 -2.73 19.46
N MET A 247 -15.26 -2.55 20.78
CA MET A 247 -15.49 -3.64 21.75
C MET A 247 -16.80 -4.38 21.54
N GLN A 248 -17.85 -3.68 21.07
CA GLN A 248 -19.18 -4.27 20.84
C GLN A 248 -19.23 -5.18 19.60
N GLY A 249 -18.19 -5.20 18.78
CA GLY A 249 -18.19 -5.96 17.52
C GLY A 249 -17.95 -5.11 16.30
N ARG A 250 -17.86 -5.82 15.18
CA ARG A 250 -17.83 -5.23 13.84
C ARG A 250 -19.09 -4.44 13.57
N ARG A 251 -18.96 -3.25 13.02
CA ARG A 251 -20.08 -2.39 12.65
C ARG A 251 -19.95 -1.95 11.20
N PRO A 252 -21.06 -1.76 10.47
CA PRO A 252 -21.02 -1.12 9.15
C PRO A 252 -20.27 0.20 9.23
N PHE A 253 -19.46 0.48 8.22
CA PHE A 253 -18.64 1.67 8.13
C PHE A 253 -18.66 2.22 6.71
N ASN A 254 -18.83 3.53 6.61
CA ASN A 254 -18.76 4.25 5.36
C ASN A 254 -18.15 5.64 5.63
N ALA A 255 -16.88 5.82 5.22
CA ALA A 255 -16.18 7.08 5.42
C ALA A 255 -16.93 8.26 4.78
N ARG A 256 -17.60 8.05 3.62
CA ARG A 256 -18.37 9.10 2.94
C ARG A 256 -19.54 9.60 3.77
N GLU A 257 -20.22 8.73 4.51
CA GLU A 257 -21.32 9.13 5.41
C GLU A 257 -20.80 9.96 6.59
N ILE A 258 -19.67 9.56 7.16
CA ILE A 258 -18.98 10.29 8.23
C ILE A 258 -18.57 11.68 7.75
N PHE A 259 -17.96 11.77 6.57
CA PHE A 259 -17.48 13.02 5.99
C PHE A 259 -18.63 13.94 5.56
N THR A 260 -19.73 13.39 5.04
CA THR A 260 -20.95 14.14 4.76
C THR A 260 -21.52 14.74 6.04
N THR A 261 -21.63 13.95 7.11
CA THR A 261 -22.14 14.39 8.42
C THR A 261 -21.27 15.49 9.03
N ALA A 262 -19.96 15.43 8.79
CA ALA A 262 -19.00 16.40 9.26
C ALA A 262 -18.81 17.62 8.33
N ASN A 263 -19.63 17.75 7.28
CA ASN A 263 -19.57 18.85 6.30
C ASN A 263 -18.21 19.00 5.61
N ILE A 264 -17.53 17.89 5.33
CA ILE A 264 -16.32 17.90 4.51
C ILE A 264 -16.74 18.13 3.05
N GLU A 265 -16.12 19.11 2.39
CA GLU A 265 -16.50 19.58 1.04
C GLU A 265 -16.60 18.44 0.00
N HIS A 266 -15.71 17.46 0.09
CA HIS A 266 -15.67 16.33 -0.83
C HIS A 266 -15.72 15.00 -0.05
N PRO A 267 -16.92 14.46 0.23
CA PRO A 267 -17.06 13.25 1.05
C PRO A 267 -16.42 11.98 0.46
N HIS A 268 -16.16 11.92 -0.85
CA HIS A 268 -15.46 10.83 -1.53
C HIS A 268 -13.93 11.07 -1.63
N THR A 269 -13.40 12.07 -0.94
CA THR A 269 -11.95 12.29 -0.87
C THR A 269 -11.26 11.11 -0.18
N PRO A 270 -10.05 10.71 -0.63
CA PRO A 270 -9.16 9.87 0.17
C PRO A 270 -8.98 10.44 1.57
N TYR A 271 -8.68 9.58 2.54
CA TYR A 271 -8.56 9.95 3.94
C TYR A 271 -7.43 9.21 4.64
N LEU A 272 -7.10 9.65 5.84
CA LEU A 272 -6.11 9.05 6.72
C LEU A 272 -6.83 8.30 7.84
N SER A 273 -6.34 7.11 8.19
CA SER A 273 -6.90 6.30 9.28
C SER A 273 -5.79 5.64 10.09
N GLN A 274 -5.97 5.54 11.40
CA GLN A 274 -5.06 4.76 12.25
C GLN A 274 -5.21 3.23 12.07
N VAL A 275 -6.33 2.77 11.51
CA VAL A 275 -6.57 1.33 11.37
C VAL A 275 -5.66 0.78 10.26
N PRO A 276 -4.86 -0.28 10.50
CA PRO A 276 -4.07 -0.93 9.45
C PRO A 276 -4.93 -1.81 8.55
N CYS A 277 -4.61 -1.81 7.27
CA CYS A 277 -5.28 -2.64 6.27
C CYS A 277 -4.62 -4.02 6.15
N SER A 278 -5.43 -5.08 6.15
CA SER A 278 -4.99 -6.46 5.95
C SER A 278 -5.19 -6.97 4.52
N TRP A 279 -6.02 -6.31 3.72
CA TRP A 279 -6.44 -6.84 2.41
C TRP A 279 -5.74 -6.12 1.26
N GLY A 280 -4.41 -6.07 1.33
CA GLY A 280 -3.57 -5.35 0.38
C GLY A 280 -3.25 -3.94 0.87
N ALA A 281 -1.99 -3.75 1.26
CA ALA A 281 -1.48 -2.46 1.72
C ALA A 281 0.01 -2.32 1.47
N VAL A 282 0.46 -1.08 1.40
CA VAL A 282 1.86 -0.69 1.36
C VAL A 282 2.30 -0.28 2.75
N TYR A 283 3.42 -0.81 3.23
CA TYR A 283 4.06 -0.39 4.48
C TYR A 283 5.37 0.32 4.22
N PHE A 284 5.59 1.42 4.96
CA PHE A 284 6.73 2.31 4.75
C PHE A 284 7.94 1.85 5.58
N PRO A 285 9.17 2.09 5.07
CA PRO A 285 10.37 1.41 5.55
C PRO A 285 10.73 1.76 6.99
N GLU A 286 10.59 3.02 7.42
CA GLU A 286 10.85 3.43 8.79
C GLU A 286 9.85 2.82 9.78
N HIS A 287 8.56 2.85 9.44
CA HIS A 287 7.49 2.36 10.31
C HIS A 287 7.49 0.84 10.42
N TRP A 288 7.79 0.12 9.34
CA TRP A 288 7.90 -1.34 9.39
C TRP A 288 9.12 -1.79 10.21
N ARG A 289 10.25 -1.06 10.13
CA ARG A 289 11.40 -1.32 11.00
C ARG A 289 11.07 -1.08 12.47
N GLU A 290 10.40 0.03 12.77
CA GLU A 290 9.93 0.34 14.12
C GLU A 290 8.99 -0.76 14.63
N PHE A 291 8.03 -1.19 13.80
CA PHE A 291 7.09 -2.25 14.16
C PHE A 291 7.78 -3.57 14.50
N ARG A 292 8.77 -4.00 13.70
CA ARG A 292 9.50 -5.24 13.99
C ARG A 292 10.27 -5.15 15.32
N GLN A 293 10.80 -3.97 15.65
CA GLN A 293 11.43 -3.74 16.96
C GLN A 293 10.38 -3.78 18.08
N TYR A 294 9.26 -3.07 17.92
CA TYR A 294 8.15 -3.06 18.87
C TYR A 294 7.62 -4.46 19.16
N LEU A 295 7.32 -5.23 18.10
CA LEU A 295 6.81 -6.58 18.21
C LEU A 295 7.81 -7.50 18.91
N SER A 296 9.09 -7.42 18.57
CA SER A 296 10.14 -8.22 19.24
C SER A 296 10.18 -7.94 20.75
N LEU A 297 10.03 -6.68 21.15
CA LEU A 297 9.98 -6.30 22.56
C LEU A 297 8.70 -6.80 23.25
N ARG A 298 7.54 -6.65 22.62
CA ARG A 298 6.25 -7.13 23.16
C ARG A 298 6.23 -8.65 23.34
N LEU A 299 6.73 -9.40 22.36
CA LEU A 299 6.81 -10.86 22.43
C LEU A 299 7.89 -11.36 23.40
N SER A 300 8.91 -10.55 23.68
CA SER A 300 9.92 -10.91 24.67
C SER A 300 9.39 -10.87 26.10
N GLU A 301 8.30 -10.13 26.37
CA GLU A 301 7.73 -9.86 27.69
C GLU A 301 8.71 -9.25 28.73
N HIS A 302 9.91 -8.83 28.32
CA HIS A 302 10.93 -8.32 29.23
C HIS A 302 10.58 -6.94 29.80
N VAL A 303 9.86 -6.13 29.02
CA VAL A 303 9.53 -4.74 29.37
C VAL A 303 8.03 -4.60 29.63
N ILE A 304 7.20 -5.08 28.71
CA ILE A 304 5.74 -5.01 28.80
C ILE A 304 5.20 -6.43 28.63
N PRO A 305 4.56 -7.03 29.65
CA PRO A 305 3.89 -8.32 29.54
C PRO A 305 2.90 -8.35 28.36
N ALA A 306 2.84 -9.43 27.58
CA ALA A 306 1.94 -9.51 26.41
C ALA A 306 0.45 -9.33 26.76
N THR A 307 0.10 -9.58 28.03
CA THR A 307 -1.22 -9.41 28.62
C THR A 307 -1.58 -7.96 28.95
N ASP A 308 -0.61 -7.06 29.07
CA ASP A 308 -0.87 -5.66 29.40
C ASP A 308 -1.59 -4.95 28.27
N ILE A 309 -2.65 -4.23 28.62
CA ILE A 309 -3.47 -3.47 27.68
C ILE A 309 -2.76 -2.17 27.36
N VAL A 310 -2.24 -2.04 26.14
CA VAL A 310 -1.62 -0.78 25.68
C VAL A 310 -2.68 0.22 25.22
N VAL A 311 -3.71 -0.22 24.49
CA VAL A 311 -4.80 0.66 24.04
C VAL A 311 -6.09 0.28 24.78
N PRO A 312 -6.59 1.11 25.72
CA PRO A 312 -7.82 0.81 26.45
C PRO A 312 -9.03 0.65 25.53
N ASN A 313 -9.94 -0.27 25.86
CA ASN A 313 -11.22 -0.45 25.17
C ASN A 313 -11.10 -0.70 23.66
N LEU A 314 -9.99 -1.30 23.21
CA LEU A 314 -9.80 -1.74 21.84
C LEU A 314 -10.09 -3.23 21.71
N ARG A 315 -10.90 -3.63 20.73
CA ARG A 315 -11.28 -5.05 20.54
C ARG A 315 -10.08 -5.95 20.26
N SER A 316 -9.09 -5.42 19.54
CA SER A 316 -7.88 -6.16 19.16
C SER A 316 -7.00 -6.57 20.34
N ASN A 317 -7.25 -6.09 21.55
CA ASN A 317 -6.64 -6.64 22.77
C ASN A 317 -6.92 -8.16 22.94
N ARG A 318 -8.00 -8.66 22.34
CA ARG A 318 -8.38 -10.09 22.33
C ARG A 318 -7.70 -10.89 21.22
N TRP A 319 -6.93 -10.26 20.33
CA TRP A 319 -6.29 -10.91 19.18
C TRP A 319 -4.86 -11.31 19.51
N SER A 320 -4.70 -12.21 20.47
CA SER A 320 -3.39 -12.54 21.06
C SER A 320 -2.36 -13.05 20.04
N ARG A 321 -2.82 -13.63 18.92
CA ARG A 321 -2.01 -14.22 17.85
C ARG A 321 -1.93 -13.37 16.59
N SER A 322 -2.55 -12.19 16.57
CA SER A 322 -2.54 -11.33 15.40
C SER A 322 -1.42 -10.30 15.47
N TRP A 323 -0.71 -10.11 14.36
CA TRP A 323 0.24 -9.00 14.23
C TRP A 323 -0.47 -7.64 14.32
N LYS A 324 -1.75 -7.53 13.88
CA LYS A 324 -2.51 -6.28 13.93
C LYS A 324 -2.76 -5.79 15.34
N LYS A 325 -2.88 -6.68 16.33
CA LYS A 325 -2.97 -6.26 17.74
C LYS A 325 -1.79 -5.34 18.05
N PHE A 326 -0.58 -5.85 17.86
CA PHE A 326 0.65 -5.13 18.16
C PHE A 326 0.85 -3.92 17.25
N PHE A 327 0.44 -4.01 15.99
CA PHE A 327 0.52 -2.86 15.08
C PHE A 327 -0.41 -1.72 15.50
N ASN A 328 -1.65 -2.03 15.92
CA ASN A 328 -2.60 -1.05 16.46
C ASN A 328 -2.04 -0.36 17.71
N GLU A 329 -1.35 -1.10 18.59
CA GLU A 329 -0.69 -0.53 19.76
C GLU A 329 0.36 0.51 19.35
N MET A 330 1.29 0.17 18.45
CA MET A 330 2.32 1.09 17.96
C MET A 330 1.70 2.31 17.27
N VAL A 331 0.71 2.11 16.39
CA VAL A 331 0.04 3.20 15.68
C VAL A 331 -0.68 4.15 16.64
N TYR A 332 -1.34 3.63 17.67
CA TYR A 332 -1.97 4.44 18.71
C TYR A 332 -0.94 5.26 19.47
N LEU A 333 0.15 4.62 19.90
CA LEU A 333 1.20 5.29 20.67
C LEU A 333 1.86 6.39 19.85
N GLN A 334 2.17 6.17 18.58
CA GLN A 334 2.84 7.18 17.75
C GLN A 334 1.90 8.19 17.09
N GLY A 335 0.59 7.92 17.09
CA GLY A 335 -0.37 8.71 16.33
C GLY A 335 -0.16 8.57 14.82
N TYR A 336 0.32 7.43 14.34
CA TYR A 336 0.53 7.19 12.92
C TYR A 336 -0.81 6.96 12.18
N VAL A 337 -0.80 7.15 10.86
CA VAL A 337 -1.97 6.97 9.99
C VAL A 337 -1.57 6.34 8.65
N SER A 338 -2.47 5.60 8.02
CA SER A 338 -2.36 5.12 6.65
C SER A 338 -3.34 5.88 5.76
N LEU A 339 -2.95 6.08 4.50
CA LEU A 339 -3.84 6.62 3.47
C LEU A 339 -4.82 5.54 2.99
N TYR A 340 -6.09 5.91 2.82
CA TYR A 340 -7.13 5.05 2.30
C TYR A 340 -7.80 5.65 1.06
N PRO A 341 -8.05 4.84 0.02
CA PRO A 341 -8.95 5.24 -1.06
C PRO A 341 -10.39 5.39 -0.53
N ASN A 342 -11.20 6.20 -1.22
CA ASN A 342 -12.59 6.46 -0.83
C ASN A 342 -13.49 6.70 -2.05
N TYR A 343 -13.22 5.96 -3.12
CA TYR A 343 -13.93 6.10 -4.38
C TYR A 343 -15.38 5.67 -4.27
N ASP A 344 -16.20 6.20 -5.16
CA ASP A 344 -17.61 5.88 -5.21
C ASP A 344 -17.89 4.39 -5.39
N TYR A 345 -19.05 3.97 -4.87
CA TYR A 345 -19.52 2.58 -4.90
C TYR A 345 -18.56 1.56 -4.26
N PHE A 346 -17.62 2.03 -3.41
CA PHE A 346 -16.55 1.21 -2.83
C PHE A 346 -15.63 0.56 -3.89
N VAL A 347 -15.48 1.18 -5.07
CA VAL A 347 -14.52 0.71 -6.09
C VAL A 347 -13.10 0.80 -5.55
N SER A 348 -12.42 -0.33 -5.44
CA SER A 348 -11.19 -0.44 -4.68
C SER A 348 -10.03 -0.96 -5.53
N LEU A 349 -8.81 -0.82 -5.03
CA LEU A 349 -7.60 -1.27 -5.70
C LEU A 349 -7.22 -2.72 -5.33
N SER A 350 -7.90 -3.27 -4.33
CA SER A 350 -7.90 -4.69 -3.96
C SER A 350 -9.28 -5.12 -3.46
N THR A 351 -9.52 -6.42 -3.50
CA THR A 351 -10.72 -7.07 -2.94
C THR A 351 -10.28 -8.32 -2.17
N ASN A 352 -11.05 -8.72 -1.15
CA ASN A 352 -10.81 -9.94 -0.40
C ASN A 352 -11.95 -10.91 -0.64
N HIS A 353 -11.61 -12.17 -0.96
CA HIS A 353 -12.57 -13.23 -1.27
C HIS A 353 -13.12 -13.94 -0.03
N LEU A 354 -12.64 -13.58 1.16
CA LEU A 354 -13.02 -14.13 2.46
C LEU A 354 -13.06 -15.67 2.43
N GLU A 355 -11.96 -16.23 1.97
CA GLU A 355 -11.80 -17.67 1.80
C GLU A 355 -11.41 -18.33 3.13
N VAL A 356 -11.78 -19.60 3.27
CA VAL A 356 -11.50 -20.41 4.47
C VAL A 356 -10.00 -20.37 4.80
N GLY A 357 -9.69 -20.22 6.09
CA GLY A 357 -8.32 -20.05 6.58
C GLY A 357 -8.28 -19.96 8.10
N GLU A 358 -7.13 -19.55 8.66
CA GLU A 358 -6.91 -19.50 10.13
C GLU A 358 -7.98 -18.71 10.88
N HIS A 359 -8.49 -17.64 10.28
CA HIS A 359 -9.52 -16.77 10.85
C HIS A 359 -10.86 -16.81 10.11
N VAL A 360 -11.06 -17.73 9.16
CA VAL A 360 -12.32 -17.83 8.39
C VAL A 360 -12.81 -19.28 8.42
N PRO A 361 -13.96 -19.57 9.05
CA PRO A 361 -14.47 -20.92 9.16
C PRO A 361 -15.05 -21.40 7.83
N ALA A 362 -15.10 -22.72 7.66
CA ALA A 362 -15.56 -23.37 6.43
C ALA A 362 -17.02 -23.06 6.04
N ASN A 363 -17.86 -22.69 7.00
CA ASN A 363 -19.29 -22.46 6.83
C ASN A 363 -19.66 -20.96 6.80
N ILE A 364 -18.77 -20.10 6.30
CA ILE A 364 -19.06 -18.67 6.25
C ILE A 364 -20.25 -18.35 5.34
N ASP A 365 -21.12 -17.47 5.82
CA ASP A 365 -22.31 -17.02 5.09
C ASP A 365 -21.92 -16.19 3.86
N GLN A 366 -22.56 -16.44 2.72
CA GLN A 366 -22.35 -15.69 1.48
C GLN A 366 -22.63 -14.20 1.66
N GLU A 367 -23.60 -13.84 2.51
CA GLU A 367 -23.89 -12.44 2.78
C GLU A 367 -22.75 -11.77 3.55
N LYS A 368 -22.06 -12.51 4.43
CA LYS A 368 -20.82 -12.02 5.05
C LYS A 368 -19.72 -11.86 4.00
N GLN A 369 -19.50 -12.84 3.12
CA GLN A 369 -18.49 -12.74 2.05
C GLN A 369 -18.68 -11.49 1.18
N ARG A 370 -19.92 -11.14 0.85
CA ARG A 370 -20.26 -9.92 0.08
C ARG A 370 -19.89 -8.60 0.77
N GLN A 371 -19.78 -8.59 2.10
CA GLN A 371 -19.34 -7.39 2.83
C GLN A 371 -17.85 -7.11 2.64
N TYR A 372 -17.04 -8.13 2.33
CA TYR A 372 -15.59 -8.01 2.13
C TYR A 372 -15.24 -7.94 0.65
N PHE A 373 -16.08 -8.49 -0.22
CA PHE A 373 -15.94 -8.34 -1.65
C PHE A 373 -16.24 -6.89 -2.10
N LEU A 374 -15.25 -6.27 -2.73
CA LEU A 374 -15.34 -4.95 -3.33
C LEU A 374 -15.18 -5.04 -4.85
N PRO A 375 -15.88 -4.17 -5.61
CA PRO A 375 -15.61 -4.04 -7.03
C PRO A 375 -14.18 -3.51 -7.23
N LEU A 376 -13.40 -4.18 -8.08
CA LEU A 376 -12.06 -3.74 -8.43
C LEU A 376 -12.10 -2.61 -9.45
N MET A 377 -11.27 -1.59 -9.25
CA MET A 377 -11.08 -0.52 -10.22
C MET A 377 -10.52 -1.10 -11.52
N GLN A 378 -11.11 -0.78 -12.66
CA GLN A 378 -10.68 -1.25 -13.97
C GLN A 378 -10.98 -0.19 -15.03
N GLU A 379 -10.29 -0.23 -16.16
CA GLU A 379 -10.63 0.64 -17.28
C GLU A 379 -12.06 0.35 -17.80
N PRO A 380 -12.85 1.37 -18.15
CA PRO A 380 -14.25 1.21 -18.58
C PRO A 380 -14.45 0.27 -19.77
N GLU A 381 -13.45 0.12 -20.63
CA GLU A 381 -13.51 -0.73 -21.82
C GLU A 381 -13.41 -2.23 -21.47
N VAL A 382 -12.85 -2.55 -20.29
CA VAL A 382 -12.70 -3.91 -19.73
C VAL A 382 -13.77 -4.21 -18.67
N ALA A 383 -14.37 -3.17 -18.08
CA ALA A 383 -15.42 -3.23 -17.06
C ALA A 383 -16.64 -4.11 -17.41
N ASN A 384 -16.87 -4.39 -18.69
CA ASN A 384 -17.97 -5.24 -19.18
C ASN A 384 -17.80 -6.75 -18.91
N ARG A 385 -16.81 -7.18 -18.10
CA ARG A 385 -16.51 -8.61 -17.86
C ARG A 385 -16.59 -9.08 -16.40
N HIS A 386 -16.82 -8.19 -15.43
CA HIS A 386 -16.91 -8.57 -14.01
C HIS A 386 -18.11 -7.87 -13.29
N PRO A 387 -18.92 -8.59 -12.49
CA PRO A 387 -20.01 -7.98 -11.74
C PRO A 387 -19.49 -6.90 -10.78
N GLY A 388 -20.02 -5.68 -10.91
CA GLY A 388 -19.66 -4.53 -10.06
C GLY A 388 -18.53 -3.65 -10.59
N THR A 389 -17.83 -4.03 -11.66
CA THR A 389 -16.83 -3.17 -12.33
C THR A 389 -17.44 -2.23 -13.37
N GLU A 390 -18.72 -2.46 -13.70
CA GLU A 390 -19.55 -1.75 -14.70
C GLU A 390 -19.67 -0.24 -14.47
N LEU A 391 -19.25 0.25 -13.31
CA LEU A 391 -19.45 1.63 -12.85
C LEU A 391 -18.40 2.62 -13.39
N GLY A 392 -17.33 2.11 -14.02
CA GLY A 392 -16.39 2.93 -14.78
C GLY A 392 -15.57 3.94 -13.97
N VAL A 393 -15.37 3.69 -12.67
CA VAL A 393 -14.57 4.57 -11.80
C VAL A 393 -13.09 4.44 -12.14
N LYS A 394 -12.46 5.59 -12.41
CA LYS A 394 -11.05 5.74 -12.77
C LYS A 394 -10.21 6.27 -11.61
N LEU A 395 -8.90 6.21 -11.78
CA LEU A 395 -7.95 6.71 -10.78
C LEU A 395 -8.12 8.22 -10.52
N LEU A 396 -8.43 9.01 -11.57
CA LEU A 396 -8.66 10.46 -11.45
C LEU A 396 -10.12 10.86 -11.20
N ASP A 397 -11.01 9.91 -10.90
CA ASP A 397 -12.34 10.22 -10.31
C ASP A 397 -12.21 10.56 -8.82
N LEU A 398 -11.20 11.38 -8.53
CA LEU A 398 -10.93 12.04 -7.27
C LEU A 398 -11.50 13.46 -7.34
N PRO A 399 -11.78 14.09 -6.18
CA PRO A 399 -12.11 15.50 -6.18
C PRO A 399 -11.03 16.32 -6.88
N LEU A 400 -11.45 17.22 -7.78
CA LEU A 400 -10.54 18.05 -8.59
C LEU A 400 -9.58 17.24 -9.50
N SER A 401 -9.89 15.97 -9.78
CA SER A 401 -9.11 15.05 -10.60
C SER A 401 -7.64 14.93 -10.18
N ASN A 402 -7.37 15.04 -8.87
CA ASN A 402 -6.02 14.97 -8.34
C ASN A 402 -6.02 14.44 -6.90
N LEU A 403 -4.90 13.91 -6.43
CA LEU A 403 -4.72 13.62 -5.01
C LEU A 403 -4.82 14.93 -4.21
N PRO A 404 -5.57 14.96 -3.10
CA PRO A 404 -5.69 16.16 -2.27
C PRO A 404 -4.33 16.55 -1.66
N LYS A 405 -4.19 17.81 -1.26
CA LYS A 405 -3.06 18.22 -0.43
C LYS A 405 -3.12 17.49 0.91
N TRP A 406 -1.96 17.19 1.49
CA TRP A 406 -1.86 16.52 2.78
C TRP A 406 -2.74 17.16 3.87
N THR A 407 -2.75 18.49 3.96
CA THR A 407 -3.54 19.25 4.94
C THR A 407 -5.05 19.17 4.76
N ASN A 408 -5.51 18.67 3.60
CA ASN A 408 -6.93 18.59 3.26
C ASN A 408 -7.48 17.17 3.45
N LEU A 409 -6.63 16.19 3.78
CA LEU A 409 -7.06 14.83 4.04
C LEU A 409 -7.80 14.76 5.38
N PRO A 410 -9.05 14.27 5.41
CA PRO A 410 -9.73 13.94 6.66
C PRO A 410 -8.97 12.85 7.40
N ILE A 411 -9.04 12.85 8.73
CA ILE A 411 -8.33 11.89 9.57
C ILE A 411 -9.31 11.19 10.50
N LEU A 412 -9.21 9.86 10.55
CA LEU A 412 -9.98 8.99 11.44
C LEU A 412 -9.05 8.31 12.46
N ASP A 413 -9.51 8.18 13.69
CA ASP A 413 -8.83 7.40 14.73
C ASP A 413 -9.09 5.89 14.62
N LEU A 414 -8.58 5.09 15.57
CA LEU A 414 -8.79 3.64 15.60
C LEU A 414 -10.27 3.21 15.70
N TRP A 415 -11.16 4.08 16.15
CA TRP A 415 -12.60 3.80 16.27
C TRP A 415 -13.39 4.34 15.07
N GLY A 416 -12.72 4.90 14.06
CA GLY A 416 -13.36 5.48 12.89
C GLY A 416 -14.01 6.84 13.16
N GLU A 417 -13.61 7.52 14.24
CA GLU A 417 -14.10 8.85 14.58
C GLU A 417 -13.20 9.95 14.02
N ILE A 418 -13.77 11.11 13.66
CA ILE A 418 -13.00 12.23 13.10
C ILE A 418 -12.02 12.78 14.13
N SER A 419 -10.78 12.97 13.70
CA SER A 419 -9.68 13.48 14.51
C SER A 419 -8.74 14.37 13.68
N ASN A 420 -7.57 14.67 14.23
CA ASN A 420 -6.48 15.36 13.54
C ASN A 420 -5.11 14.84 14.04
N LEU A 421 -4.05 15.10 13.28
CA LEU A 421 -2.71 14.57 13.55
C LEU A 421 -2.14 14.97 14.92
N GLU A 422 -2.39 16.21 15.34
CA GLU A 422 -1.95 16.74 16.64
C GLU A 422 -2.62 16.00 17.79
N ARG A 423 -3.95 15.81 17.71
CA ARG A 423 -4.71 15.07 18.70
C ARG A 423 -4.23 13.62 18.80
N LEU A 424 -4.06 12.93 17.67
CA LEU A 424 -3.57 11.53 17.68
C LEU A 424 -2.19 11.42 18.34
N ARG A 425 -1.27 12.34 18.02
CA ARG A 425 0.07 12.38 18.64
C ARG A 425 -0.02 12.67 20.14
N SER A 426 -0.85 13.62 20.56
CA SER A 426 -1.01 14.00 21.97
C SER A 426 -1.56 12.86 22.83
N VAL A 427 -2.56 12.14 22.34
CA VAL A 427 -3.16 10.98 23.01
C VAL A 427 -2.15 9.85 23.13
N GLY A 428 -1.40 9.58 22.07
CA GLY A 428 -0.33 8.59 22.08
C GLY A 428 0.80 8.93 23.06
N LEU A 429 1.21 10.20 23.11
CA LEU A 429 2.22 10.70 24.07
C LEU A 429 1.73 10.58 25.51
N GLU A 430 0.50 11.02 25.81
CA GLU A 430 -0.10 10.88 27.14
C GLU A 430 -0.14 9.41 27.56
N ARG A 431 -0.47 8.51 26.62
CA ARG A 431 -0.46 7.07 26.91
C ARG A 431 0.94 6.56 27.25
N ARG A 432 1.97 6.97 26.50
CA ARG A 432 3.37 6.61 26.80
C ARG A 432 3.76 7.07 28.21
N VAL A 433 3.53 8.34 28.54
CA VAL A 433 3.82 8.91 29.87
C VAL A 433 3.13 8.15 31.00
N ASN A 434 1.89 7.71 30.78
CA ASN A 434 1.12 6.97 31.78
C ASN A 434 1.60 5.51 31.94
N MET A 435 2.19 4.92 30.89
CA MET A 435 2.70 3.57 30.91
C MET A 435 4.15 3.47 31.41
N SER A 436 4.99 4.48 31.14
CA SER A 436 6.41 4.45 31.48
C SER A 436 6.73 5.11 32.83
N VAL A 437 7.79 4.63 33.50
CA VAL A 437 8.41 5.35 34.64
C VAL A 437 9.25 6.54 34.15
N CYS A 438 9.79 6.48 32.94
CA CYS A 438 10.57 7.56 32.34
C CYS A 438 9.67 8.60 31.68
N GLN A 439 10.19 9.83 31.55
CA GLN A 439 9.62 10.85 30.68
C GLN A 439 10.08 10.57 29.24
N PRO A 440 9.19 10.22 28.30
CA PRO A 440 9.53 10.08 26.88
C PRO A 440 9.97 11.44 26.31
N ASP A 441 10.98 11.47 25.44
CA ASP A 441 11.39 12.69 24.76
C ASP A 441 10.36 12.98 23.64
N GLU A 442 9.83 14.20 23.57
CA GLU A 442 8.86 14.56 22.53
C GLU A 442 9.46 14.52 21.11
N THR A 443 10.79 14.50 21.01
CA THR A 443 11.54 14.65 19.76
C THR A 443 12.07 13.34 19.17
N GLU A 444 12.13 12.24 19.94
CA GLU A 444 12.67 10.95 19.46
C GLU A 444 11.55 9.92 19.19
N THR A 445 11.18 9.74 17.92
CA THR A 445 10.26 8.67 17.46
C THR A 445 10.98 7.33 17.36
N SER A 446 11.45 6.79 18.48
CA SER A 446 12.14 5.49 18.51
C SER A 446 11.35 4.48 19.33
N ALA A 447 11.19 3.27 18.80
CA ALA A 447 10.62 2.17 19.59
C ALA A 447 11.41 1.86 20.87
N LEU A 448 12.65 2.33 20.95
CA LEU A 448 13.48 2.20 22.15
C LEU A 448 12.97 3.08 23.31
N GLU A 449 12.16 4.11 23.07
CA GLU A 449 11.51 4.87 24.16
C GLU A 449 10.43 4.06 24.89
N TYR A 450 9.92 2.98 24.28
CA TYR A 450 9.03 2.05 24.96
C TYR A 450 9.76 1.21 26.05
N LEU A 451 11.10 1.27 26.12
CA LEU A 451 11.94 0.40 26.97
C LEU A 451 12.00 0.78 28.45
N CYS A 452 11.36 1.87 28.86
CA CYS A 452 11.30 2.16 30.28
C CYS A 452 10.30 1.24 30.96
N ALA A 453 10.77 0.52 31.98
CA ALA A 453 9.96 -0.40 32.75
C ALA A 453 8.63 0.27 33.15
N PRO A 454 7.49 -0.45 33.05
CA PRO A 454 6.22 0.06 33.54
C PRO A 454 6.34 0.42 35.02
N LYS A 455 5.61 1.45 35.47
CA LYS A 455 5.52 1.77 36.91
C LYS A 455 5.21 0.48 37.65
N GLU A 456 6.08 0.09 38.59
CA GLU A 456 5.97 -1.18 39.32
C GLU A 456 4.52 -1.40 39.78
N ILE A 457 3.82 -2.28 39.08
CA ILE A 457 2.69 -3.00 39.64
C ILE A 457 3.35 -4.22 40.26
N THR A 458 3.34 -4.30 41.59
CA THR A 458 3.89 -5.43 42.34
C THR A 458 3.21 -6.73 41.90
N TYR A 459 3.81 -7.46 40.96
CA TYR A 459 3.37 -8.80 40.60
C TYR A 459 4.08 -9.80 41.51
N SER A 460 3.30 -10.54 42.31
CA SER A 460 3.84 -11.63 43.13
C SER A 460 4.41 -12.73 42.25
N GLU A 461 5.51 -13.36 42.68
CA GLU A 461 6.25 -14.42 41.97
C GLU A 461 5.42 -15.67 41.57
N ALA A 462 4.15 -15.74 41.96
CA ALA A 462 3.24 -16.83 41.60
C ALA A 462 2.75 -16.79 40.13
N SER A 463 2.95 -15.70 39.38
CA SER A 463 2.49 -15.58 37.98
C SER A 463 3.49 -16.09 36.93
N ARG A 464 4.68 -16.56 37.32
CA ARG A 464 5.73 -17.01 36.39
C ARG A 464 5.59 -18.44 35.86
N ASN A 465 4.58 -19.19 36.29
CA ASN A 465 4.31 -20.54 35.80
C ASN A 465 2.88 -20.63 35.22
N GLY A 466 2.76 -20.47 33.91
CA GLY A 466 1.48 -20.68 33.24
C GLY A 466 1.42 -20.36 31.75
N LEU A 467 2.35 -20.86 30.93
CA LEU A 467 2.22 -20.73 29.47
C LEU A 467 2.60 -22.03 28.74
N PHE A 468 1.64 -22.95 28.74
CA PHE A 468 1.20 -23.83 27.63
C PHE A 468 -0.08 -24.58 28.08
N ALA A 469 -1.00 -23.88 28.76
CA ALA A 469 -2.28 -24.44 29.18
C ALA A 469 -3.38 -23.85 28.29
N SER A 470 -4.02 -24.73 27.51
CA SER A 470 -5.21 -24.54 26.66
C SER A 470 -5.64 -23.09 26.36
N ALA A 471 -5.34 -22.65 25.14
CA ALA A 471 -6.06 -21.58 24.46
C ALA A 471 -7.56 -21.97 24.38
N GLY A 472 -8.34 -21.50 25.34
CA GLY A 472 -9.77 -21.82 25.47
C GLY A 472 -10.70 -20.64 25.22
N ASP A 473 -10.16 -19.44 24.96
CA ASP A 473 -10.97 -18.21 24.92
C ASP A 473 -10.40 -17.11 24.00
N ASP A 474 -9.55 -17.47 23.02
CA ASP A 474 -9.46 -16.62 21.82
C ASP A 474 -10.82 -16.76 21.15
N ASP A 475 -11.71 -15.78 21.35
CA ASP A 475 -12.94 -15.63 20.58
C ASP A 475 -12.57 -15.91 19.10
N LEU A 476 -13.36 -16.75 18.41
CA LEU A 476 -13.29 -16.97 16.95
C LEU A 476 -13.70 -15.66 16.24
N ASP A 477 -13.00 -14.58 16.55
CA ASP A 477 -13.14 -13.30 15.91
C ASP A 477 -12.51 -13.47 14.55
N LEU A 478 -13.36 -13.46 13.52
CA LEU A 478 -12.92 -13.57 12.14
C LEU A 478 -11.90 -12.47 11.84
N MET A 479 -11.03 -12.66 10.85
CA MET A 479 -10.28 -11.55 10.25
C MET A 479 -9.41 -10.73 11.22
N GLN A 480 -8.73 -11.38 12.16
CA GLN A 480 -7.79 -10.68 13.04
C GLN A 480 -6.54 -10.20 12.28
N GLY A 481 -6.27 -10.76 11.09
CA GLY A 481 -5.12 -10.44 10.25
C GLY A 481 -3.82 -11.01 10.78
#